data_AF-A0A966ZDD7-F1
#
_entry.id   AF-A0A966ZDD7-F1
#
_cell.length_a   1.000
_cell.length_b   1.000
_cell.length_c   1.000
_cell.angle_alpha   90.00
_cell.angle_beta   90.00
_cell.angle_gamma   90.00
#
_symmetry.space_group_name_H-M   'P 1'
#
loop_
_entity.id
_entity.type
_entity.pdbx_description
1 polymer ?
#
loop_
_entity_poly.entity_id
_entity_poly.type
_entity_poly.pdbx_seq_one_letter_code
_entity_poly.pdbx_strand_id
1 'polypeptide(L)'
;QPDKLETVLLPHKFTSEERLAMSDAQNQALEEIVRLDAEAARVSKEFNAKVKAQYATVEKLRCALKKGEEQREQQVVTVFDPTAGKKVYFAPEDTAKMRPLGFADMAPSDYELQLPL
;
A
#
# COMPACT_ATOMS: atom_id res chain seq x y z
N GLN A 1 8.16 -67.65 -22.87
CA GLN A 1 8.57 -66.24 -22.71
C GLN A 1 7.29 -65.41 -22.83
N PRO A 2 7.02 -64.47 -21.91
CA PRO A 2 5.87 -63.58 -22.09
C PRO A 2 6.15 -62.67 -23.29
N ASP A 3 5.14 -62.48 -24.14
CA ASP A 3 5.27 -61.67 -25.35
C ASP A 3 5.70 -60.24 -24.97
N LYS A 4 6.75 -59.77 -25.64
CA LYS A 4 7.28 -58.42 -25.46
C LYS A 4 6.24 -57.44 -26.03
N LEU A 5 5.54 -56.73 -25.16
CA LEU A 5 4.64 -55.65 -25.58
C LEU A 5 5.49 -54.52 -26.20
N GLU A 6 5.39 -54.37 -27.51
CA GLU A 6 5.99 -53.25 -28.23
C GLU A 6 4.97 -52.10 -28.35
N THR A 7 5.39 -50.91 -27.95
CA THR A 7 4.57 -49.69 -28.10
C THR A 7 4.83 -49.11 -29.48
N VAL A 8 3.79 -49.04 -30.31
CA VAL A 8 3.85 -48.49 -31.67
C VAL A 8 2.84 -47.35 -31.78
N LEU A 9 3.26 -46.20 -32.31
CA LEU A 9 2.37 -45.07 -32.59
C LEU A 9 1.51 -45.39 -33.81
N LEU A 10 0.21 -45.54 -33.60
CA LEU A 10 -0.76 -45.78 -34.65
C LEU A 10 -1.52 -44.48 -35.00
N PRO A 11 -1.73 -44.18 -36.29
CA PRO A 11 -2.50 -43.02 -36.70
C PRO A 11 -3.98 -43.21 -36.33
N HIS A 12 -4.49 -42.35 -35.44
CA HIS A 12 -5.91 -42.31 -35.10
C HIS A 12 -6.67 -41.35 -36.02
N LYS A 13 -7.80 -41.80 -36.55
CA LYS A 13 -8.74 -40.93 -37.27
C LYS A 13 -9.87 -40.58 -36.32
N PHE A 14 -9.80 -39.38 -35.76
CA PHE A 14 -10.85 -38.87 -34.88
C PHE A 14 -12.20 -38.83 -35.59
N THR A 15 -13.19 -39.43 -34.91
CA THR A 15 -14.62 -39.33 -35.23
C THR A 15 -15.11 -37.89 -35.06
N SER A 16 -16.29 -37.58 -35.62
CA SER A 16 -16.90 -36.26 -35.48
C SER A 16 -17.20 -35.91 -34.01
N GLU A 17 -17.59 -36.88 -33.20
CA GLU A 17 -17.88 -36.69 -31.77
C GLU A 17 -16.60 -36.39 -30.98
N GLU A 18 -15.51 -37.11 -31.22
CA GLU A 18 -14.23 -36.84 -30.57
C GLU A 18 -13.69 -35.45 -30.94
N ARG A 19 -13.84 -35.05 -32.21
CA ARG A 19 -13.45 -33.69 -32.65
C ARG A 19 -14.27 -32.61 -31.97
N LEU A 20 -15.58 -32.83 -31.81
CA LEU A 20 -16.45 -31.90 -31.11
C LEU A 20 -16.06 -31.77 -29.64
N ALA A 21 -15.87 -32.90 -28.94
CA ALA A 21 -15.43 -32.91 -27.55
C ALA A 21 -14.06 -32.23 -27.36
N MET A 22 -13.11 -32.47 -28.28
CA MET A 22 -11.82 -31.77 -28.27
C MET A 22 -11.95 -30.28 -28.52
N SER A 23 -12.85 -29.86 -29.41
CA SER A 23 -13.13 -28.44 -29.67
C SER A 23 -13.76 -27.76 -28.45
N ASP A 24 -14.67 -28.43 -27.75
CA ASP A 24 -15.28 -27.91 -26.53
C ASP A 24 -14.25 -27.80 -25.41
N ALA A 25 -13.40 -28.82 -25.24
CA ALA A 25 -12.30 -28.78 -24.28
C ALA A 25 -11.29 -27.67 -24.62
N GLN A 26 -10.99 -27.46 -25.91
CA GLN A 26 -10.14 -26.37 -26.37
C GLN A 26 -10.76 -25.00 -26.04
N ASN A 27 -12.05 -24.82 -26.29
CA ASN A 27 -12.74 -23.56 -25.98
C ASN A 27 -12.76 -23.28 -24.48
N GLN A 28 -13.03 -24.29 -23.66
CA GLN A 28 -12.97 -24.16 -22.19
C GLN A 28 -11.55 -23.78 -21.71
N ALA A 29 -10.51 -24.40 -22.27
CA ALA A 29 -9.14 -24.06 -21.94
C ALA A 29 -8.80 -22.61 -22.33
N LEU A 30 -9.29 -22.14 -23.48
CA LEU A 30 -9.11 -20.74 -23.91
C LEU A 30 -9.82 -19.75 -22.99
N GLU A 31 -11.06 -20.05 -22.59
CA GLU A 31 -11.80 -19.22 -21.62
C GLU A 31 -11.07 -19.16 -20.27
N GLU A 32 -10.51 -20.27 -19.82
CA GLU A 32 -9.74 -20.32 -18.58
C GLU A 32 -8.46 -19.49 -18.64
N ILE A 33 -7.75 -19.51 -19.78
CA ILE A 33 -6.59 -18.63 -20.01
C ILE A 33 -6.98 -17.16 -19.87
N VAL A 34 -8.04 -16.73 -20.56
CA VAL A 34 -8.52 -15.34 -20.51
C VAL A 34 -8.89 -14.94 -19.08
N ARG A 35 -9.55 -15.83 -18.34
CA ARG A 35 -9.91 -15.60 -16.94
C ARG A 35 -8.68 -15.42 -16.06
N LEU A 36 -7.69 -16.30 -16.19
CA LEU A 36 -6.46 -16.25 -15.41
C LEU A 36 -5.64 -14.99 -15.69
N ASP A 37 -5.56 -14.57 -16.95
CA ASP A 37 -4.90 -13.31 -17.34
C ASP A 37 -5.58 -12.09 -16.70
N ALA A 38 -6.91 -12.06 -16.69
CA ALA A 38 -7.66 -10.98 -16.04
C ALA A 38 -7.43 -10.95 -14.53
N GLU A 39 -7.38 -12.12 -13.88
CA GLU A 39 -7.09 -12.23 -12.45
C GLU A 39 -5.65 -11.77 -12.12
N ALA A 40 -4.66 -12.19 -12.91
CA ALA A 40 -3.28 -11.76 -12.75
C ALA A 40 -3.14 -10.23 -12.88
N ALA A 41 -3.82 -9.63 -13.86
CA ALA A 41 -3.85 -8.18 -14.03
C ALA A 41 -4.47 -7.46 -12.82
N ARG A 42 -5.57 -7.97 -12.27
CA ARG A 42 -6.23 -7.41 -11.07
C ARG A 42 -5.29 -7.47 -9.86
N VAL A 43 -4.69 -8.63 -9.59
CA VAL A 43 -3.77 -8.82 -8.46
C VAL A 43 -2.56 -7.89 -8.57
N SER A 44 -1.98 -7.77 -9.77
CA SER A 44 -0.85 -6.86 -10.03
C SER A 44 -1.22 -5.41 -9.72
N LYS A 45 -2.40 -4.96 -10.17
CA LYS A 45 -2.89 -3.60 -9.89
C LYS A 45 -3.10 -3.36 -8.39
N GLU A 46 -3.71 -4.31 -7.68
CA GLU A 46 -3.93 -4.21 -6.23
C GLU A 46 -2.62 -4.17 -5.45
N PHE A 47 -1.66 -5.01 -5.82
CA PHE A 47 -0.35 -5.04 -5.16
C PHE A 47 0.40 -3.72 -5.38
N ASN A 48 0.43 -3.21 -6.61
CA ASN A 48 1.04 -1.91 -6.92
C ASN A 48 0.39 -0.75 -6.17
N ALA A 49 -0.94 -0.78 -5.99
CA ALA A 49 -1.64 0.21 -5.18
C ALA A 49 -1.21 0.16 -3.70
N LYS A 50 -1.08 -1.04 -3.12
CA LYS A 50 -0.58 -1.22 -1.75
C LYS A 50 0.85 -0.72 -1.58
N VAL A 51 1.74 -1.04 -2.51
CA VAL A 51 3.13 -0.55 -2.51
C VAL A 51 3.17 0.98 -2.58
N LYS A 52 2.38 1.59 -3.47
CA LYS A 52 2.29 3.04 -3.60
C LYS A 52 1.79 3.71 -2.30
N ALA A 53 0.82 3.11 -1.62
CA ALA A 53 0.33 3.60 -0.34
C ALA A 53 1.40 3.54 0.77
N GLN A 54 2.22 2.47 0.79
CA GLN A 54 3.35 2.36 1.72
C GLN A 54 4.43 3.40 1.43
N TYR A 55 4.79 3.64 0.16
CA TYR A 55 5.71 4.72 -0.20
C TYR A 55 5.20 6.10 0.24
N ALA A 56 3.91 6.37 0.07
CA ALA A 56 3.32 7.62 0.55
C ALA A 56 3.39 7.75 2.07
N THR A 57 3.23 6.65 2.81
CA THR A 57 3.39 6.61 4.26
C THR A 57 4.85 6.87 4.67
N VAL A 58 5.80 6.22 4.00
CA VAL A 58 7.23 6.45 4.21
C VAL A 58 7.59 7.91 3.96
N GLU A 59 7.11 8.53 2.88
CA GLU A 59 7.44 9.93 2.60
C GLU A 59 6.80 10.89 3.63
N LYS A 60 5.57 10.60 4.09
CA LYS A 60 4.96 11.35 5.21
C LYS A 60 5.83 11.29 6.47
N LEU A 61 6.25 10.08 6.85
CA LEU A 61 7.12 9.88 8.02
C LEU A 61 8.49 10.53 7.81
N ARG A 62 9.05 10.46 6.61
CA ARG A 62 10.33 11.11 6.26
C ARG A 62 10.23 12.64 6.36
N CYS A 63 9.13 13.22 5.91
CA CYS A 63 8.85 14.65 6.07
C CYS A 63 8.74 15.04 7.56
N ALA A 64 8.02 14.24 8.36
CA ALA A 64 7.93 14.45 9.80
C ALA A 64 9.32 14.38 10.48
N LEU A 65 10.12 13.36 10.16
CA LEU A 65 11.46 13.17 10.71
C LEU A 65 12.44 14.28 10.32
N LYS A 66 12.40 14.76 9.07
CA LYS A 66 13.35 15.78 8.58
C LYS A 66 13.10 17.18 9.13
N LYS A 67 11.89 17.49 9.57
CA LYS A 67 11.52 18.84 9.98
C LYS A 67 11.31 19.01 11.49
N GLY A 68 11.31 17.93 12.28
CA GLY A 68 10.89 18.00 13.68
C GLY A 68 9.44 18.50 13.83
N GLU A 69 8.66 18.44 12.75
CA GLU A 69 7.28 18.91 12.69
C GLU A 69 6.34 17.77 13.06
N GLU A 70 5.53 17.99 14.09
CA GLU A 70 4.45 17.09 14.46
C GLU A 70 3.30 17.25 13.45
N GLN A 71 2.87 16.15 12.84
CA GLN A 71 1.82 16.19 11.81
C GLN A 71 0.46 16.48 12.47
N ARG A 72 -0.13 17.65 12.17
CA ARG A 72 -1.43 18.08 12.72
C ARG A 72 -2.43 18.39 11.60
N GLU A 73 -3.71 18.27 11.90
CA GLU A 73 -4.80 18.48 10.92
C GLU A 73 -4.81 19.88 10.31
N GLN A 74 -4.23 20.86 11.01
CA GLN A 74 -4.03 22.23 10.54
C GLN A 74 -2.60 22.69 10.84
N GLN A 75 -2.08 23.61 10.03
CA GLN A 75 -0.79 24.25 10.28
C GLN A 75 -0.89 25.10 11.56
N VAL A 76 0.05 24.92 12.49
CA VAL A 76 0.08 25.63 13.77
C VAL A 76 1.50 26.09 14.12
N VAL A 77 1.58 27.18 14.87
CA VAL A 77 2.81 27.60 15.57
C VAL A 77 2.76 27.01 16.98
N THR A 78 3.83 26.33 17.37
CA THR A 78 3.95 25.74 18.71
C THR A 78 4.83 26.65 19.57
N VAL A 79 4.28 27.10 20.69
CA VAL A 79 5.04 27.81 21.74
C VAL A 79 5.18 26.88 22.92
N PHE A 80 6.42 26.67 23.36
CA PHE A 80 6.72 25.84 24.52
C PHE A 80 6.78 26.72 25.76
N ASP A 81 6.07 26.32 26.81
CA ASP A 81 6.16 26.92 28.15
C ASP A 81 6.73 25.86 29.10
N PRO A 82 8.07 25.81 29.27
CA PRO A 82 8.73 24.83 30.12
C PRO A 82 8.34 24.97 31.59
N THR A 83 7.95 26.18 32.02
CA THR A 83 7.58 26.47 33.42
C THR A 83 6.22 25.88 33.76
N ALA A 84 5.28 25.96 32.83
CA ALA A 84 3.96 25.31 32.96
C ALA A 84 3.97 23.83 32.52
N GLY A 85 5.04 23.38 31.86
CA GLY A 85 5.13 22.04 31.26
C GLY A 85 4.14 21.81 30.12
N LYS A 86 3.80 22.88 29.39
CA LYS A 86 2.77 22.85 28.35
C LYS A 86 3.32 23.32 27.01
N LYS A 87 2.75 22.79 25.94
CA LYS A 87 2.84 23.35 24.60
C LYS A 87 1.53 23.99 24.23
N VAL A 88 1.60 25.20 23.69
CA VAL A 88 0.44 25.99 23.26
C VAL A 88 0.46 26.12 21.75
N TYR A 89 -0.68 25.86 21.11
CA TYR A 89 -0.81 25.89 19.66
C TYR A 89 -1.57 27.13 19.20
N PHE A 90 -1.00 27.84 18.24
CA PHE A 90 -1.57 29.06 17.64
C PHE A 90 -1.69 28.90 16.12
N ALA A 91 -2.55 29.71 15.48
CA ALA A 91 -2.63 29.73 14.03
C ALA A 91 -1.44 30.51 13.45
N PRO A 92 -1.00 30.21 12.22
CA PRO A 92 0.23 30.79 11.65
C PRO A 92 0.15 32.30 11.40
N GLU A 93 -1.05 32.84 11.15
CA GLU A 93 -1.23 34.18 10.60
C GLU A 93 -1.44 35.30 11.63
N ASP A 94 -1.49 35.00 12.93
CA ASP A 94 -1.92 36.00 13.93
C ASP A 94 -1.32 35.80 15.34
N THR A 95 -0.02 35.52 15.39
CA THR A 95 0.72 35.24 16.65
C THR A 95 0.71 36.38 17.68
N ALA A 96 0.36 37.61 17.29
CA ALA A 96 0.42 38.78 18.15
C ALA A 96 -0.83 39.04 19.04
N LYS A 97 -1.98 38.39 18.76
CA LYS A 97 -3.24 38.62 19.53
C LYS A 97 -4.08 37.36 19.79
N MET A 98 -3.56 36.15 19.59
CA MET A 98 -4.40 34.96 19.45
C MET A 98 -4.82 34.23 20.73
N ARG A 99 -6.11 33.84 20.76
CA ARG A 99 -6.66 32.77 21.59
C ARG A 99 -5.98 31.44 21.20
N PRO A 100 -5.53 30.62 22.16
CA PRO A 100 -4.96 29.30 21.88
C PRO A 100 -5.94 28.40 21.14
N LEU A 101 -5.44 27.70 20.12
CA LEU A 101 -6.18 26.66 19.41
C LEU A 101 -6.23 25.37 20.23
N GLY A 102 -5.25 25.17 21.12
CA GLY A 102 -5.22 24.04 22.03
C GLY A 102 -3.96 24.01 22.88
N PHE A 103 -3.92 23.04 23.78
CA PHE A 103 -2.81 22.80 24.71
C PHE A 103 -2.49 21.30 24.74
N ALA A 104 -1.21 20.97 24.94
CA ALA A 104 -0.76 19.62 25.23
C ALA A 104 0.33 19.65 26.31
N ASP A 105 0.53 18.53 27.00
CA ASP A 105 1.66 18.36 27.90
C ASP A 105 2.98 18.28 27.12
N MET A 106 4.05 18.83 27.70
CA MET A 106 5.40 18.62 27.18
C MET A 106 5.86 17.19 27.49
N ALA A 107 6.41 16.52 26.48
CA ALA A 107 7.11 15.27 26.64
C ALA A 107 8.58 15.53 27.03
N PRO A 108 9.28 14.55 27.64
CA PRO A 108 10.68 14.70 28.03
C PRO A 108 11.59 15.20 26.91
N SER A 109 11.39 14.73 25.67
CA SER A 109 12.15 15.16 24.49
C SER A 109 11.97 16.64 24.13
N ASP A 110 10.90 17.29 24.58
CA ASP A 110 10.65 18.71 24.29
C ASP A 110 11.49 19.65 25.15
N TYR A 111 11.93 19.18 26.32
CA TYR A 111 12.86 19.90 27.18
C TYR A 111 14.31 19.81 26.67
N GLU A 112 14.59 18.83 25.81
CA GLU A 112 15.90 18.64 25.17
C GLU A 112 16.11 19.56 23.97
N LEU A 113 15.02 20.12 23.43
CA LEU A 113 15.09 21.21 22.46
C LEU A 113 15.64 22.44 23.20
N GLN A 114 16.85 22.88 22.87
CA GLN A 114 17.54 24.05 23.45
C GLN A 114 16.80 25.37 23.10
N LEU A 115 15.57 25.51 23.57
CA LEU A 115 14.75 26.69 23.40
C LEU A 115 15.28 27.76 24.37
N PRO A 116 15.57 28.98 23.90
CA PRO A 116 16.06 30.04 24.77
C PRO A 116 15.04 30.32 25.87
N LEU A 117 15.50 30.26 27.12
CA LEU A 117 14.77 30.69 28.31
C LEU A 117 14.46 32.19 28.25
#